data_AF-A0A3D6CW06-F1
#
_entry.id   AF-A0A3D6CW06-F1
#
_cell.length_a   1.000
_cell.length_b   1.000
_cell.length_c   1.000
_cell.angle_alpha   90.00
_cell.angle_beta   90.00
_cell.angle_gamma   90.00
#
_symmetry.space_group_name_H-M   'P 1'
#
loop_
_entity.id
_entity.type
_entity.pdbx_description
1 polymer ?
#
loop_
_entity_poly.entity_id
_entity_poly.type
_entity_poly.pdbx_seq_one_letter_code
_entity_poly.pdbx_strand_id
1 'polypeptide(L)'
;MEFLNVVAAALGAFAFGAVWYITLSKPWVAAAGIPVDANGKPQGDGSPMPFVIGIIAMIVVAGMMRHIFQMANIDSIGKAVIAGAGIGAFFVTPWLAMNYAFSMRKTALILIDAPNVIIGCTIMGLILALF
;
A
#
# COMPACT_ATOMS: atom_id res chain seq x y z
N MET A 1 -12.09 -14.33 15.05
CA MET A 1 -10.68 -13.97 15.25
C MET A 1 -10.02 -13.69 13.91
N GLU A 2 -9.94 -14.68 13.03
CA GLU A 2 -9.37 -14.56 11.69
C GLU A 2 -9.81 -13.35 10.84
N PHE A 3 -11.11 -13.03 10.81
CA PHE A 3 -11.61 -11.86 10.07
C PHE A 3 -11.14 -10.53 10.69
N LEU A 4 -11.05 -10.49 12.02
CA LEU A 4 -10.54 -9.32 12.74
C LEU A 4 -9.06 -9.09 12.43
N ASN A 5 -8.28 -10.16 12.26
CA ASN A 5 -6.86 -10.09 11.91
C ASN A 5 -6.66 -9.49 10.52
N VAL A 6 -7.51 -9.86 9.55
CA VAL A 6 -7.53 -9.25 8.21
C VAL A 6 -7.84 -7.75 8.28
N VAL A 7 -8.86 -7.37 9.04
CA VAL A 7 -9.22 -5.96 9.22
C VAL A 7 -8.08 -5.18 9.91
N ALA A 8 -7.47 -5.75 10.95
CA ALA A 8 -6.33 -5.13 11.63
C ALA A 8 -5.12 -4.94 10.71
N ALA A 9 -4.80 -5.95 9.90
CA ALA A 9 -3.71 -5.88 8.93
C ALA A 9 -3.97 -4.81 7.86
N ALA A 10 -5.20 -4.76 7.33
CA ALA A 10 -5.61 -3.74 6.37
C ALA A 10 -5.50 -2.33 6.95
N LEU A 11 -6.01 -2.11 8.17
CA LEU A 11 -5.94 -0.83 8.85
C LEU A 11 -4.50 -0.42 9.19
N GLY A 12 -3.65 -1.37 9.59
CA GLY A 12 -2.24 -1.10 9.87
C GLY A 12 -1.48 -0.59 8.64
N ALA A 13 -1.66 -1.26 7.51
CA ALA A 13 -1.07 -0.81 6.24
C ALA A 13 -1.69 0.50 5.72
N PHE A 14 -3.00 0.68 5.87
CA PHE A 14 -3.67 1.91 5.46
C PHE A 14 -3.21 3.12 6.30
N ALA A 15 -3.09 2.96 7.61
CA ALA A 15 -2.58 4.00 8.51
C ALA A 15 -1.12 4.34 8.19
N PHE A 16 -0.28 3.34 7.92
CA PHE A 16 1.08 3.57 7.44
C PHE A 16 1.09 4.36 6.13
N GLY A 17 0.28 3.96 5.14
CA GLY A 17 0.17 4.66 3.86
C GLY A 17 -0.28 6.11 4.02
N ALA A 18 -1.21 6.39 4.93
CA ALA A 18 -1.61 7.76 5.26
C ALA A 18 -0.42 8.59 5.78
N VAL A 19 0.35 8.06 6.74
CA VAL A 19 1.56 8.73 7.26
C VAL A 19 2.60 8.91 6.16
N TRP A 20 2.79 7.91 5.29
CA TRP A 20 3.73 7.97 4.17
C TRP A 20 3.40 9.11 3.20
N TYR A 21 2.15 9.19 2.74
CA TYR A 21 1.72 10.22 1.79
C TYR A 21 1.56 11.61 2.40
N ILE A 22 1.28 11.72 3.70
CA ILE A 22 1.35 13.01 4.40
C ILE A 22 2.81 13.51 4.40
N THR A 23 3.75 12.63 4.76
CA THR A 23 5.18 12.96 4.88
C THR A 23 5.79 13.31 3.52
N LEU A 24 5.46 12.55 2.47
CA LEU A 24 5.96 12.75 1.11
C LEU A 24 4.99 13.54 0.21
N SER A 25 4.05 14.27 0.80
CA SER A 25 2.98 14.98 0.08
C SER A 25 3.52 15.88 -1.03
N LYS A 26 4.50 16.73 -0.74
CA LYS A 26 5.09 17.67 -1.72
C LYS A 26 5.70 16.97 -2.94
N PRO A 27 6.68 16.05 -2.80
CA PRO A 27 7.25 15.35 -3.95
C PRO A 27 6.21 14.47 -4.65
N TRP A 28 5.27 13.87 -3.93
CA TRP A 28 4.20 13.06 -4.52
C TRP A 28 3.25 13.90 -5.39
N VAL A 29 2.75 15.04 -4.90
CA VAL A 29 1.88 15.97 -5.64
C VAL A 29 2.56 16.44 -6.94
N ALA A 30 3.83 16.83 -6.85
CA ALA A 30 4.62 17.27 -8.00
C ALA A 30 4.87 16.14 -9.01
N ALA A 31 5.07 14.91 -8.53
CA ALA A 31 5.26 13.73 -9.37
C ALA A 31 3.94 13.28 -10.03
N ALA A 32 2.83 13.36 -9.30
CA ALA A 32 1.48 13.03 -9.76
C ALA A 32 0.93 14.04 -10.78
N GLY A 33 1.51 15.25 -10.81
CA GLY A 33 1.06 16.33 -11.71
C GLY A 33 -0.26 16.94 -11.28
N ILE A 34 -0.57 16.88 -9.98
CA ILE A 34 -1.80 17.46 -9.44
C ILE A 34 -1.62 18.99 -9.40
N PRO A 35 -2.53 19.77 -10.02
CA PRO A 35 -2.48 21.23 -9.93
C PRO A 35 -2.54 21.69 -8.49
N VAL A 36 -1.87 22.81 -8.18
CA VAL A 36 -1.88 23.41 -6.84
C VAL A 36 -2.40 24.83 -6.91
N ASP A 37 -3.07 25.29 -5.85
CA ASP A 37 -3.50 26.69 -5.72
C ASP A 37 -2.34 27.63 -5.37
N ALA A 38 -2.62 28.93 -5.24
CA ALA A 38 -1.64 29.94 -4.89
C ALA A 38 -0.96 29.71 -3.52
N ASN A 39 -1.58 28.91 -2.65
CA ASN A 39 -1.06 28.54 -1.33
C ASN A 39 -0.31 27.19 -1.36
N GLY A 40 -0.15 26.58 -2.54
CA GLY A 40 0.52 25.29 -2.73
C GLY A 40 -0.34 24.10 -2.32
N LYS A 41 -1.65 24.27 -2.10
CA LYS A 41 -2.55 23.17 -1.75
C LYS A 41 -2.97 22.43 -3.02
N PRO A 42 -2.94 21.08 -3.04
CA PRO A 42 -3.44 20.31 -4.18
C PRO A 42 -4.90 20.64 -4.48
N GLN A 43 -5.18 20.95 -5.74
CA GLN A 43 -6.53 21.15 -6.25
C GLN A 43 -7.14 19.78 -6.58
N GLY A 44 -8.35 19.57 -6.09
CA GLY A 44 -9.14 18.37 -6.31
C GLY A 44 -10.59 18.63 -5.94
N ASP A 45 -11.46 17.67 -6.23
CA ASP A 45 -12.89 17.72 -5.92
C ASP A 45 -13.20 17.49 -4.43
N GLY A 46 -12.18 17.19 -3.61
CA GLY A 46 -12.35 16.85 -2.20
C GLY A 46 -13.05 15.51 -1.98
N SER A 47 -13.16 14.67 -3.01
CA SER A 47 -13.89 13.41 -2.94
C SER A 47 -13.25 12.44 -1.94
N PRO A 48 -14.03 11.83 -1.03
CA PRO A 48 -13.52 10.80 -0.13
C PRO A 48 -13.31 9.45 -0.83
N MET A 49 -13.73 9.30 -2.10
CA MET A 49 -13.73 8.03 -2.81
C MET A 49 -12.36 7.33 -2.90
N PRO A 50 -11.23 8.03 -3.11
CA PRO A 50 -9.91 7.37 -3.11
C PRO A 50 -9.60 6.66 -1.79
N PHE A 51 -10.03 7.21 -0.65
CA PHE A 51 -9.84 6.58 0.66
C PHE A 51 -10.71 5.34 0.83
N VAL A 52 -11.96 5.39 0.37
CA VAL A 52 -12.87 4.24 0.39
C VAL A 52 -12.32 3.10 -0.47
N ILE A 53 -11.89 3.42 -1.71
CA ILE A 53 -11.26 2.47 -2.62
C ILE A 53 -10.00 1.88 -1.97
N GLY A 54 -9.17 2.74 -1.35
CA GLY A 54 -7.97 2.32 -0.65
C GLY A 54 -8.23 1.33 0.48
N ILE A 55 -9.18 1.62 1.38
CA ILE A 55 -9.51 0.71 2.50
C ILE A 55 -10.03 -0.63 1.98
N ILE A 56 -10.92 -0.63 0.99
CA ILE A 56 -11.45 -1.87 0.40
C ILE A 56 -10.31 -2.68 -0.23
N ALA A 57 -9.42 -2.03 -0.99
CA ALA A 57 -8.27 -2.69 -1.58
C ALA A 57 -7.35 -3.30 -0.53
N MET A 58 -7.07 -2.59 0.58
CA MET A 58 -6.26 -3.12 1.67
C MET A 58 -6.89 -4.35 2.34
N ILE A 59 -8.21 -4.36 2.53
CA ILE A 59 -8.93 -5.52 3.08
C ILE A 59 -8.81 -6.73 2.15
N VAL A 60 -9.00 -6.53 0.84
CA VAL A 60 -8.86 -7.60 -0.16
C VAL A 60 -7.44 -8.16 -0.18
N VAL A 61 -6.43 -7.29 -0.20
CA VAL A 61 -5.02 -7.71 -0.17
C VAL A 61 -4.70 -8.47 1.13
N ALA A 62 -5.07 -7.93 2.29
CA ALA A 62 -4.85 -8.61 3.58
C ALA A 62 -5.56 -9.97 3.65
N GLY A 63 -6.79 -10.08 3.13
CA GLY A 63 -7.54 -11.33 3.09
C GLY A 63 -6.86 -12.38 2.20
N MET A 64 -6.38 -11.98 1.03
CA MET A 64 -5.65 -12.87 0.11
C MET A 64 -4.29 -13.28 0.67
N MET A 65 -3.56 -12.34 1.28
CA MET A 65 -2.29 -12.62 1.95
C MET A 65 -2.47 -13.67 3.06
N ARG A 66 -3.49 -13.51 3.92
CA ARG A 66 -3.83 -14.51 4.94
C ARG A 66 -4.06 -15.89 4.32
N HIS A 67 -4.86 -15.95 3.25
CA HIS A 67 -5.16 -17.22 2.58
C HIS A 67 -3.89 -17.88 2.02
N ILE A 68 -3.01 -17.11 1.37
CA ILE A 68 -1.71 -17.61 0.88
C ILE A 68 -0.84 -18.10 2.03
N PHE A 69 -0.77 -17.36 3.14
CA PHE A 69 0.07 -17.70 4.28
C PHE A 69 -0.35 -19.03 4.91
N GLN A 70 -1.65 -19.25 5.03
CA GLN A 70 -2.21 -20.52 5.49
C GLN A 70 -1.88 -21.68 4.54
N MET A 71 -2.09 -21.51 3.23
CA MET A 71 -1.77 -22.55 2.25
C MET A 71 -0.28 -22.90 2.19
N ALA A 72 0.59 -21.91 2.41
CA ALA A 72 2.03 -22.06 2.32
C ALA A 72 2.71 -22.42 3.66
N ASN A 73 1.94 -22.65 4.74
CA ASN A 73 2.46 -22.89 6.10
C ASN A 73 3.44 -21.79 6.57
N ILE A 74 3.06 -20.53 6.29
CA ILE A 74 3.72 -19.34 6.81
C ILE A 74 3.15 -19.09 8.21
N ASP A 75 3.80 -19.71 9.20
CA ASP A 75 3.34 -19.84 10.59
C ASP A 75 4.22 -19.09 11.61
N SER A 76 5.17 -18.29 11.13
CA SER A 76 6.06 -17.50 11.98
C SER A 76 6.17 -16.06 11.51
N ILE A 77 6.41 -15.15 12.45
CA ILE A 77 6.58 -13.72 12.18
C ILE A 77 7.66 -13.49 11.11
N GLY A 78 8.80 -14.19 11.21
CA GLY A 78 9.90 -14.06 10.25
C GLY A 78 9.49 -14.46 8.84
N LYS A 79 8.81 -15.60 8.68
CA LYS A 79 8.30 -16.04 7.36
C LYS A 79 7.28 -15.06 6.82
N ALA A 80 6.37 -14.55 7.66
CA ALA A 80 5.29 -13.66 7.25
C ALA A 80 5.78 -12.27 6.84
N VAL A 81 6.76 -11.72 7.55
CA VAL A 81 7.43 -10.46 7.19
C VAL A 81 8.14 -10.60 5.84
N ILE A 82 8.91 -11.67 5.65
CA ILE A 82 9.63 -11.92 4.38
C ILE A 82 8.63 -12.15 3.24
N ALA A 83 7.57 -12.93 3.47
CA ALA A 83 6.55 -13.19 2.46
C ALA A 83 5.76 -11.92 2.11
N GLY A 84 5.38 -11.10 3.10
CA GLY A 84 4.71 -9.83 2.88
C GLY A 84 5.58 -8.84 2.10
N ALA A 85 6.85 -8.69 2.49
CA ALA A 85 7.83 -7.90 1.74
C ALA A 85 7.99 -8.42 0.30
N GLY A 86 8.07 -9.73 0.12
CA GLY A 86 8.17 -10.38 -1.18
C GLY A 86 6.96 -10.11 -2.07
N ILE A 87 5.74 -10.17 -1.54
CA ILE A 87 4.51 -9.83 -2.27
C ILE A 87 4.56 -8.37 -2.73
N GLY A 88 4.88 -7.43 -1.84
CA GLY A 88 4.98 -6.02 -2.20
C GLY A 88 6.07 -5.75 -3.24
N ALA A 89 7.25 -6.37 -3.08
CA ALA A 89 8.43 -6.09 -3.90
C ALA A 89 8.41 -6.80 -5.26
N PHE A 90 7.95 -8.04 -5.31
CA PHE A 90 8.05 -8.87 -6.51
C PHE A 90 6.72 -9.09 -7.21
N PHE A 91 5.57 -8.86 -6.57
CA PHE A 91 4.28 -8.90 -7.23
C PHE A 91 3.75 -7.50 -7.46
N VAL A 92 3.48 -6.72 -6.42
CA VAL A 92 2.74 -5.46 -6.60
C VAL A 92 3.60 -4.38 -7.26
N THR A 93 4.87 -4.23 -6.87
CA THR A 93 5.78 -3.20 -7.41
C THR A 93 6.01 -3.33 -8.92
N PRO A 94 6.27 -4.51 -9.51
CA PRO A 94 6.39 -4.63 -10.96
C PRO A 94 5.12 -4.24 -11.73
N TRP A 95 3.94 -4.65 -11.26
CA TRP A 95 2.66 -4.26 -11.87
C TRP A 95 2.44 -2.75 -11.78
N LEU A 96 2.74 -2.14 -10.63
CA LEU A 96 2.69 -0.69 -10.43
C LEU A 96 3.63 0.04 -11.40
N ALA A 97 4.89 -0.37 -11.45
CA ALA A 97 5.90 0.24 -12.31
C ALA A 97 5.52 0.15 -13.80
N MET A 98 5.04 -1.02 -14.22
CA MET A 98 4.57 -1.26 -15.59
C MET A 98 3.36 -0.37 -15.93
N ASN A 99 2.35 -0.31 -15.07
CA ASN A 99 1.16 0.51 -15.30
C ASN A 99 1.50 2.01 -15.35
N TYR A 100 2.42 2.47 -14.49
CA TYR A 100 2.91 3.84 -14.52
C TYR A 100 3.70 4.15 -15.79
N ALA A 101 4.53 3.22 -16.26
CA ALA A 101 5.27 3.36 -17.51
C ALA A 101 4.31 3.46 -18.72
N PHE A 102 3.32 2.58 -18.82
CA PHE A 102 2.31 2.65 -19.90
C PHE A 102 1.45 3.91 -19.84
N SER A 103 1.21 4.41 -18.64
CA SER A 103 0.46 5.66 -18.43
C SER A 103 1.34 6.92 -18.53
N MET A 104 2.60 6.79 -18.96
CA MET A 104 3.57 7.89 -19.08
C MET A 104 3.70 8.74 -17.80
N ARG A 105 3.56 8.10 -16.63
CA ARG A 105 3.74 8.74 -15.33
C ARG A 105 5.23 8.97 -15.05
N LYS A 106 5.54 9.99 -14.26
CA LYS A 106 6.93 10.28 -13.84
C LYS A 106 7.50 9.09 -13.06
N THR A 107 8.73 8.69 -13.35
CA THR A 107 9.45 7.61 -12.64
C THR A 107 9.56 7.87 -11.14
N ALA A 108 9.55 9.14 -10.72
CA ALA A 108 9.48 9.53 -9.32
C ALA A 108 8.27 8.92 -8.58
N LEU A 109 7.13 8.69 -9.25
CA LEU A 109 5.99 8.01 -8.63
C LEU A 109 6.32 6.56 -8.28
N ILE A 110 7.08 5.85 -9.12
CA ILE A 110 7.54 4.49 -8.81
C ILE A 110 8.43 4.52 -7.56
N LEU A 111 9.35 5.48 -7.48
CA LEU A 111 10.28 5.62 -6.35
C LEU A 111 9.58 5.99 -5.03
N ILE A 112 8.42 6.65 -5.09
CA ILE A 112 7.62 7.03 -3.92
C ILE A 112 6.66 5.90 -3.52
N ASP A 113 5.97 5.31 -4.50
CA ASP A 113 4.85 4.39 -4.26
C ASP A 113 5.31 2.94 -4.07
N ALA A 114 6.42 2.52 -4.70
CA ALA A 114 6.92 1.15 -4.53
C ALA A 114 7.36 0.87 -3.07
N PRO A 115 8.17 1.72 -2.40
CA PRO A 115 8.51 1.49 -1.00
C PRO A 115 7.29 1.49 -0.08
N ASN A 116 6.31 2.37 -0.35
CA ASN A 116 5.05 2.38 0.39
C ASN A 116 4.35 1.02 0.34
N VAL A 117 4.21 0.46 -0.87
CA VAL A 117 3.54 -0.83 -1.07
C VAL A 117 4.34 -1.97 -0.45
N ILE A 118 5.67 -1.98 -0.59
CA ILE A 118 6.54 -3.00 0.02
C ILE A 118 6.39 -2.99 1.55
N ILE A 119 6.51 -1.82 2.17
CA ILE A 119 6.41 -1.69 3.62
C ILE A 119 4.97 -1.98 4.08
N GLY A 120 3.95 -1.51 3.34
CA GLY A 120 2.55 -1.79 3.61
C GLY A 120 2.25 -3.29 3.64
N CYS A 121 2.65 -4.04 2.62
CA CYS A 121 2.52 -5.51 2.60
C CYS A 121 3.35 -6.18 3.70
N THR A 122 4.53 -5.64 4.04
CA THR A 122 5.35 -6.15 5.15
C THR A 122 4.63 -6.00 6.49
N ILE A 123 4.00 -4.84 6.73
CA ILE A 123 3.19 -4.56 7.92
C ILE A 123 1.97 -5.48 7.97
N MET A 124 1.27 -5.68 6.84
CA MET A 124 0.16 -6.64 6.79
C MET A 124 0.65 -8.04 7.18
N GLY A 125 1.78 -8.48 6.62
CA GLY A 125 2.33 -9.80 6.92
C GLY A 125 2.69 -9.97 8.39
N LEU A 126 3.31 -8.95 9.00
CA LEU A 126 3.57 -8.93 10.44
C LEU A 126 2.28 -9.07 11.24
N ILE A 127 1.27 -8.23 10.98
CA ILE A 127 0.02 -8.23 11.76
C ILE A 127 -0.72 -9.56 11.62
N LEU A 128 -0.75 -10.14 10.41
CA LEU A 128 -1.37 -11.44 10.15
C LEU A 128 -0.67 -12.61 10.86
N ALA A 129 0.59 -12.45 11.29
CA ALA A 129 1.33 -13.48 12.02
C ALA A 129 1.30 -13.30 13.54
N LEU A 130 0.77 -12.17 14.04
CA LEU A 130 0.66 -11.90 15.48
C LEU A 130 -0.56 -12.58 16.12
N PHE A 131 -1.61 -12.88 15.35
CA PHE A 131 -2.90 -13.37 15.84
C PHE A 131 -3.56 -14.34 14.89
#